data_AF-A0A9D8LBM1-F1
#
_entry.id   AF-A0A9D8LBM1-F1
#
_cell.length_a   1.000
_cell.length_b   1.000
_cell.length_c   1.000
_cell.angle_alpha   90.00
_cell.angle_beta   90.00
_cell.angle_gamma   90.00
#
_symmetry.space_group_name_H-M   'P 1'
#
loop_
_entity.id
_entity.type
_entity.pdbx_description
1 polymer ?
#
loop_
_entity_poly.entity_id
_entity_poly.type
_entity_poly.pdbx_seq_one_letter_code
_entity_poly.pdbx_strand_id
1 'polypeptide(L)' 'MRAFPWDEAMRFGFGVLRLSSREFWGLTPRELAAAFEARAGRARGVAPRREVLGRLMAAFPDEVK' A
#
# COMPACT_ATOMS: atom_id res chain seq x y z
N MET A 1 6.92 -13.76 -5.44
CA MET A 1 6.38 -12.38 -5.46
C MET A 1 4.94 -12.43 -5.92
N ARG A 2 4.01 -11.76 -5.24
CA ARG A 2 2.61 -11.68 -5.69
C ARG A 2 2.50 -10.57 -6.73
N ALA A 3 1.82 -10.83 -7.85
CA ALA A 3 1.58 -9.80 -8.87
C ALA A 3 0.70 -8.67 -8.29
N PHE A 4 0.83 -7.47 -8.86
CA PHE A 4 -0.02 -6.33 -8.49
C PHE A 4 -1.48 -6.62 -8.85
N PRO A 5 -2.45 -6.34 -7.96
CA PRO A 5 -3.85 -6.71 -8.16
C PRO A 5 -4.60 -5.69 -9.05
N TRP A 6 -4.42 -5.79 -10.37
CA TRP A 6 -5.02 -4.88 -11.34
C TRP A 6 -6.55 -4.81 -11.27
N ASP A 7 -7.23 -5.92 -11.05
CA ASP A 7 -8.70 -5.96 -11.01
C ASP A 7 -9.28 -5.17 -9.82
N GLU A 8 -8.59 -5.15 -8.69
CA GLU A 8 -9.00 -4.38 -7.50
C GLU A 8 -8.72 -2.89 -7.73
N ALA A 9 -7.56 -2.55 -8.29
CA ALA A 9 -7.21 -1.18 -8.64
C ALA A 9 -8.20 -0.56 -9.64
N MET A 10 -8.53 -1.26 -10.73
CA MET A 10 -9.46 -0.76 -11.75
C MET A 10 -10.90 -0.69 -11.24
N ARG A 11 -11.36 -1.67 -10.46
CA ARG A 11 -12.70 -1.60 -9.83
C ARG A 11 -12.81 -0.40 -8.89
N PHE A 12 -11.76 -0.11 -8.12
CA PHE A 12 -11.73 1.05 -7.25
C PHE A 12 -11.70 2.36 -8.06
N GLY A 13 -10.81 2.48 -9.05
CA GLY A 13 -10.68 3.67 -9.89
C GLY A 13 -11.95 4.01 -10.67
N PHE A 14 -12.51 3.05 -11.39
CA PHE A 14 -13.68 3.29 -12.26
C PHE A 14 -15.01 3.20 -11.50
N GLY A 15 -15.14 2.24 -10.58
CA GLY A 15 -16.40 2.01 -9.88
C GLY A 15 -16.63 2.94 -8.70
N VAL A 16 -15.59 3.17 -7.89
CA VAL A 16 -15.71 3.91 -6.62
C VAL A 16 -15.35 5.38 -6.81
N LEU A 17 -14.17 5.66 -7.35
CA LEU A 17 -13.71 7.04 -7.58
C LEU A 17 -14.32 7.68 -8.82
N ARG A 18 -14.91 6.86 -9.72
CA ARG A 18 -15.52 7.28 -10.98
C ARG A 18 -14.59 8.09 -11.89
N LEU A 19 -13.30 7.75 -11.87
CA LEU A 19 -12.31 8.35 -12.75
C LEU A 19 -12.56 7.93 -14.20
N SER A 20 -12.30 8.82 -15.15
CA SER A 20 -12.12 8.42 -16.54
C SER A 20 -10.87 7.55 -16.69
N SER A 21 -10.78 6.80 -17.80
CA SER A 21 -9.56 6.02 -18.13
C SER A 21 -8.31 6.89 -18.12
N ARG A 22 -8.39 8.13 -18.62
CA ARG A 22 -7.27 9.06 -18.66
C ARG A 22 -6.79 9.44 -17.25
N GLU A 23 -7.73 9.74 -16.36
CA GLU A 23 -7.39 10.11 -14.98
C GLU A 23 -6.82 8.93 -14.20
N PHE A 24 -7.42 7.73 -14.34
CA PHE A 24 -6.93 6.53 -13.69
C PHE A 24 -5.49 6.17 -14.11
N TRP A 25 -5.20 6.18 -15.41
CA TRP A 25 -3.84 5.89 -15.92
C TRP A 25 -2.85 7.03 -15.71
N GLY A 26 -3.34 8.22 -15.36
CA GLY A 26 -2.51 9.37 -14.97
C GLY A 26 -2.11 9.37 -13.49
N LEU A 27 -2.74 8.53 -12.65
CA LEU A 27 -2.39 8.44 -11.23
C LEU A 27 -0.99 7.85 -11.05
N THR A 28 -0.24 8.45 -10.14
CA THR A 28 0.97 7.85 -9.60
C THR A 28 0.62 6.75 -8.60
N PRO A 29 1.50 5.75 -8.36
CA PRO A 29 1.30 4.75 -7.32
C PRO A 29 1.04 5.33 -5.92
N ARG A 30 1.66 6.48 -5.59
CA ARG A 30 1.47 7.16 -4.31
C ARG A 30 0.06 7.75 -4.16
N GLU A 31 -0.48 8.33 -5.23
CA GLU A 31 -1.85 8.85 -5.24
C GLU A 31 -2.87 7.71 -5.18
N LEU A 32 -2.62 6.62 -5.90
CA LEU A 32 -3.46 5.43 -5.83
C LEU A 32 -3.49 4.86 -4.40
N ALA A 33 -2.33 4.73 -3.75
CA ALA A 33 -2.24 4.30 -2.36
C ALA A 33 -2.99 5.22 -1.39
N ALA A 34 -2.83 6.54 -1.53
CA ALA A 34 -3.54 7.52 -0.71
C ALA A 34 -5.07 7.44 -0.89
N ALA A 35 -5.55 7.21 -2.11
CA ALA A 35 -6.98 7.04 -2.37
C ALA A 35 -7.54 5.76 -1.73
N PHE A 36 -6.77 4.65 -1.77
CA PHE A 36 -7.13 3.43 -1.06
C PHE A 36 -7.17 3.63 0.47
N GLU A 37 -6.20 4.33 1.05
CA GLU A 37 -6.19 4.65 2.49
C GLU A 37 -7.37 5.53 2.90
N ALA A 38 -7.79 6.47 2.05
CA ALA A 38 -8.95 7.32 2.32
C ALA A 38 -10.26 6.50 2.37
N ARG A 39 -10.37 5.43 1.57
CA ARG A 39 -11.56 4.58 1.48
C ARG A 39 -11.58 3.44 2.52
N ALA A 40 -10.47 2.72 2.67
CA ALA A 40 -10.35 1.57 3.56
C ALA A 40 -10.10 1.98 5.02
N GLY A 41 -9.92 3.28 5.26
CA GLY A 41 -9.25 3.80 6.44
C GLY A 41 -7.75 3.55 6.32
N ARG A 42 -6.94 4.34 7.05
CA ARG A 42 -5.55 3.94 7.23
C ARG A 42 -5.58 2.59 7.92
N ALA A 43 -5.20 1.54 7.20
CA ALA A 43 -4.41 0.48 7.82
C ALA A 43 -3.13 1.18 8.28
N ARG A 44 -3.19 1.90 9.41
CA ARG A 44 -2.00 2.16 10.19
C ARG A 44 -1.53 0.76 10.54
N GLY A 45 -0.64 0.20 9.72
CA GLY A 45 0.41 -0.65 10.25
C GLY A 45 1.06 0.24 11.30
N VAL A 46 0.56 0.15 12.53
CA VAL A 46 1.11 0.89 13.65
C VAL A 46 2.58 0.52 13.62
N ALA A 47 3.45 1.52 13.45
CA ALA A 47 4.88 1.26 13.47
C ALA A 47 5.17 0.34 14.66
N PRO A 48 5.88 -0.78 14.45
CA PRO A 48 6.07 -1.75 15.51
C PRO A 48 6.61 -1.04 16.74
N ARG A 49 6.02 -1.32 17.91
CA ARG A 49 6.57 -0.80 19.16
C ARG A 49 8.05 -1.18 19.24
N ARG A 50 8.85 -0.39 19.94
CA ARG A 50 10.31 -0.59 20.02
C ARG A 50 10.71 -2.03 20.37
N GLU A 51 9.94 -2.67 21.24
CA GLU A 51 10.10 -4.08 21.63
C GLU A 51 9.89 -5.07 20.47
N VAL A 52 8.89 -4.81 19.62
CA VAL A 52 8.61 -5.64 18.45
C VAL A 52 9.71 -5.46 17.41
N LEU A 53 10.15 -4.22 17.19
CA LEU A 53 11.26 -3.93 16.30
C LEU A 53 12.56 -4.62 16.77
N GLY A 54 12.88 -4.54 18.07
CA GLY A 54 14.06 -5.20 18.63
C GLY A 54 14.03 -6.73 18.45
N ARG A 55 12.86 -7.37 18.63
CA ARG A 55 12.70 -8.81 18.35
C ARG A 55 12.92 -9.15 16.88
N LEU A 56 12.43 -8.32 15.97
CA LEU A 56 12.62 -8.52 14.53
C LEU A 56 14.09 -8.38 14.14
N MET A 57 14.79 -7.38 14.66
CA MET A 57 16.23 -7.19 14.40
C MET A 57 17.08 -8.36 14.91
N ALA A 58 16.71 -8.97 16.05
CA ALA A 58 17.39 -10.15 16.56
C ALA A 58 17.09 -11.42 15.74
N ALA A 59 15.86 -11.56 15.24
CA ALA A 59 15.44 -12.70 14.43
C ALA A 59 15.96 -12.64 12.98
N PHE A 60 16.15 -11.44 12.46
CA PHE A 60 16.62 -11.16 11.11
C PHE A 60 17.79 -10.16 11.15
N PRO A 61 18.97 -10.57 11.65
CA PRO A 61 20.12 -9.69 11.70
C PRO A 61 20.58 -9.37 10.27
N ASP A 62 20.86 -8.09 10.01
CA ASP A 62 21.45 -7.68 8.73
C ASP A 62 22.85 -8.29 8.62
N GLU A 63 23.14 -8.91 7.49
CA GLU A 63 24.50 -9.37 7.20
C GLU A 63 25.38 -8.15 6.90
N VAL A 64 26.45 -8.00 7.69
CA VAL A 64 27.49 -7.02 7.41
C VAL A 64 28.18 -7.46 6.11
N LYS A 65 28.07 -6.64 5.06
CA LYS A 65 28.89 -6.79 3.85
C LYS A 65 30.34 -6.40 4.12
#